data_AF-A0ABD6DIX0-F1
#
_entry.id   AF-A0ABD6DIX0-F1
#
_cell.length_a   1.000
_cell.length_b   1.000
_cell.length_c   1.000
_cell.angle_alpha   90.00
_cell.angle_beta   90.00
_cell.angle_gamma   90.00
#
_symmetry.space_group_name_H-M   'P 1'
#
loop_
_entity.id
_entity.type
_entity.pdbx_description
1 polymer ?
#
loop_
_entity_poly.entity_id
_entity_poly.type
_entity_poly.pdbx_seq_one_letter_code
_entity_poly.pdbx_strand_id
1 'polypeptide(L)'
;MSEEPDDEPTEDATDGSSEGTDGELVENTVAAQLDSQDATPAEDVLAAGLSPLLSLGSQAAGALGLPEPTVLADDVLSRPPEDRFRSSASRYADRFDVPLLAADGLSDAGDDLPVDDPFVTAVETVVRNAGRWQGQLLAQLVYEPDDPDPYLALAVLLERLERAAVGAKAAHETGSDTEHLLSTGLAVLARLVSLVETDATVDDDTYRDAVLASYHVEVATGGEPRFDPAERTDPECRRIVRLQGALLAFDTFDRPADEVAALTGVGPEAILAAIGRRDTADSSP
;
A
#
# COMPACT_ATOMS: atom_id res chain seq x y z
N MET A 1 35.27 5.71 59.66
CA MET A 1 36.14 4.53 59.80
C MET A 1 35.24 3.34 59.57
N SER A 2 35.42 2.44 58.62
CA SER A 2 36.46 2.19 57.63
C SER A 2 35.86 1.09 56.74
N GLU A 3 35.99 1.22 55.42
CA GLU A 3 36.61 0.22 54.52
C GLU A 3 35.71 -0.98 54.14
N GLU A 4 35.30 -1.00 52.86
CA GLU A 4 35.13 -2.23 52.06
C GLU A 4 36.50 -2.92 51.90
N PRO A 5 36.59 -4.25 51.69
CA PRO A 5 36.51 -4.78 50.30
C PRO A 5 35.96 -6.22 50.13
N ASP A 6 35.49 -6.45 48.88
CA ASP A 6 35.60 -7.60 47.98
C ASP A 6 35.76 -9.05 48.48
N ASP A 7 34.90 -9.93 47.95
CA ASP A 7 35.28 -11.27 47.46
C ASP A 7 34.21 -11.78 46.44
N GLU A 8 34.58 -11.85 45.16
CA GLU A 8 34.00 -12.71 44.11
C GLU A 8 34.72 -14.09 44.16
N PRO A 9 34.13 -15.25 43.76
CA PRO A 9 33.86 -15.50 42.33
C PRO A 9 32.79 -16.57 41.92
N THR A 10 32.47 -16.53 40.62
CA THR A 10 32.16 -17.61 39.63
C THR A 10 30.78 -18.30 39.52
N GLU A 11 30.16 -17.99 38.38
CA GLU A 11 29.63 -18.86 37.29
C GLU A 11 28.28 -19.62 37.39
N ASP A 12 27.55 -19.45 36.27
CA ASP A 12 26.51 -20.28 35.64
C ASP A 12 25.15 -20.49 36.33
N ALA A 13 24.13 -19.80 35.79
CA ALA A 13 23.07 -20.49 35.02
C ALA A 13 22.17 -19.47 34.30
N THR A 14 22.11 -19.60 32.98
CA THR A 14 21.14 -19.00 32.05
C THR A 14 19.73 -19.56 32.27
N ASP A 15 18.74 -18.68 32.29
CA ASP A 15 17.42 -18.80 31.63
C ASP A 15 16.59 -17.59 32.11
N GLY A 16 15.97 -16.77 31.28
CA GLY A 16 15.35 -17.03 29.99
C GLY A 16 14.03 -16.27 30.02
N SER A 17 14.02 -15.02 29.59
CA SER A 17 12.82 -14.21 29.36
C SER A 17 13.19 -13.05 28.44
N SER A 18 13.37 -13.35 27.16
CA SER A 18 13.31 -12.33 26.12
C SER A 18 11.84 -12.04 25.84
N GLU A 19 11.39 -10.85 26.24
CA GLU A 19 10.30 -10.16 25.59
C GLU A 19 10.70 -9.96 24.12
N GLY A 20 10.31 -10.91 23.28
CA GLY A 20 10.42 -10.78 21.83
C GLY A 20 9.45 -9.71 21.39
N THR A 21 10.00 -8.56 21.01
CA THR A 21 9.24 -7.43 20.49
C THR A 21 8.76 -7.76 19.07
N ASP A 22 7.61 -7.21 18.67
CA ASP A 22 7.03 -7.39 17.32
C ASP A 22 8.03 -7.12 16.17
N GLY A 23 9.09 -6.35 16.41
CA GLY A 23 10.20 -6.14 15.47
C GLY A 23 11.02 -7.40 15.19
N GLU A 24 11.21 -8.28 16.18
CA GLU A 24 11.98 -9.52 16.05
C GLU A 24 11.22 -10.60 15.26
N LEU A 25 9.88 -10.55 15.27
CA LEU A 25 9.02 -11.39 14.43
C LEU A 25 9.03 -10.94 12.96
N VAL A 26 9.11 -9.63 12.71
CA VAL A 26 9.27 -9.07 11.36
C VAL A 26 10.66 -9.39 10.83
N GLU A 27 11.72 -9.20 11.62
CA GLU A 27 13.09 -9.55 11.25
C GLU A 27 13.25 -11.05 10.98
N ASN A 28 12.64 -11.93 11.78
CA ASN A 28 12.68 -13.38 11.55
C ASN A 28 11.86 -13.82 10.33
N THR A 29 10.75 -13.13 10.01
CA THR A 29 9.96 -13.44 8.80
C THR A 29 10.70 -12.97 7.55
N VAL A 30 11.36 -11.81 7.60
CA VAL A 30 12.23 -11.32 6.53
C VAL A 30 13.40 -12.29 6.36
N ALA A 31 14.10 -12.66 7.44
CA ALA A 31 15.24 -13.58 7.39
C ALA A 31 14.89 -14.98 6.85
N ALA A 32 13.72 -15.53 7.18
CA ALA A 32 13.26 -16.81 6.66
C ALA A 32 12.91 -16.78 5.16
N GLN A 33 12.60 -15.60 4.60
CA GLN A 33 12.40 -15.41 3.15
C GLN A 33 13.73 -15.20 2.39
N LEU A 34 14.85 -14.91 3.08
CA LEU A 34 16.18 -14.75 2.45
C LEU A 34 16.91 -16.09 2.21
N ASP A 35 16.35 -17.23 2.64
CA ASP A 35 16.95 -18.55 2.47
C ASP A 35 16.71 -19.16 1.07
N SER A 36 15.80 -18.58 0.27
CA SER A 36 15.67 -18.88 -1.17
C SER A 36 16.50 -17.89 -1.98
N GLN A 37 17.51 -18.37 -2.70
CA GLN A 37 18.37 -17.54 -3.56
C GLN A 37 17.68 -17.05 -4.85
N ASP A 38 16.45 -17.50 -5.12
CA ASP A 38 15.68 -17.13 -6.30
C ASP A 38 14.66 -16.05 -5.92
N ALA A 39 14.56 -15.01 -6.76
CA ALA A 39 13.56 -13.98 -6.57
C ALA A 39 12.15 -14.54 -6.72
N THR A 40 11.25 -14.10 -5.84
CA THR A 40 9.82 -14.42 -5.95
C THR A 40 9.17 -13.43 -6.92
N PRO A 41 8.42 -13.88 -7.95
CA PRO A 41 7.70 -12.98 -8.85
C PRO A 41 6.83 -11.97 -8.09
N ALA A 42 6.72 -10.75 -8.61
CA ALA A 42 6.06 -9.65 -7.90
C ALA A 42 4.59 -9.95 -7.59
N GLU A 43 3.88 -10.56 -8.54
CA GLU A 43 2.49 -11.00 -8.40
C GLU A 43 2.35 -12.09 -7.33
N ASP A 44 3.31 -13.01 -7.20
CA ASP A 44 3.31 -14.06 -6.18
C ASP A 44 3.52 -13.48 -4.77
N VAL A 45 4.37 -12.45 -4.63
CA VAL A 45 4.54 -11.72 -3.36
C VAL A 45 3.22 -11.06 -2.95
N LEU A 46 2.55 -10.40 -3.89
CA LEU A 46 1.25 -9.77 -3.66
C LEU A 46 0.18 -10.82 -3.31
N ALA A 47 0.12 -11.93 -4.05
CA ALA A 47 -0.84 -13.00 -3.85
C ALA A 47 -0.71 -13.63 -2.46
N ALA A 48 0.53 -13.88 -2.00
CA ALA A 48 0.80 -14.39 -0.66
C ALA A 48 0.25 -13.47 0.45
N GLY A 49 0.25 -12.16 0.21
CA GLY A 49 -0.30 -11.15 1.11
C GLY A 49 -1.83 -11.02 1.04
N LEU A 50 -2.38 -10.91 -0.17
CA LEU A 50 -3.77 -10.51 -0.41
C LEU A 50 -4.76 -11.68 -0.34
N SER A 51 -4.36 -12.90 -0.75
CA SER A 51 -5.26 -14.07 -0.81
C SER A 51 -5.94 -14.42 0.54
N PRO A 52 -5.25 -14.35 1.70
CA PRO A 52 -5.89 -14.55 3.00
C PRO A 52 -7.00 -13.53 3.29
N LEU A 53 -6.79 -12.27 2.90
CA LEU A 53 -7.79 -11.22 3.09
C LEU A 53 -8.96 -11.37 2.13
N LEU A 54 -8.74 -11.81 0.88
CA LEU A 54 -9.83 -12.12 -0.05
C LEU A 54 -10.66 -13.30 0.45
N SER A 55 -10.01 -14.33 0.97
CA SER A 55 -10.70 -15.48 1.58
C SER A 55 -11.57 -15.07 2.77
N LEU A 56 -11.08 -14.15 3.61
CA LEU A 56 -11.84 -13.58 4.72
C LEU A 56 -12.99 -12.69 4.21
N GLY A 57 -12.72 -11.86 3.20
CA GLY A 57 -13.67 -10.97 2.55
C GLY A 57 -14.83 -11.73 1.91
N SER A 58 -14.58 -12.84 1.22
CA SER A 58 -15.62 -13.72 0.67
C SER A 58 -16.51 -14.33 1.74
N GLN A 59 -15.93 -14.78 2.86
CA GLN A 59 -16.71 -15.31 3.99
C GLN A 59 -17.61 -14.23 4.60
N ALA A 60 -17.08 -13.02 4.79
CA ALA A 60 -17.84 -11.89 5.29
C ALA A 60 -18.93 -11.45 4.30
N ALA A 61 -18.62 -11.42 3.01
CA ALA A 61 -19.56 -11.02 1.96
C ALA A 61 -20.77 -11.95 1.91
N GLY A 62 -20.55 -13.27 1.96
CA GLY A 62 -21.64 -14.25 2.05
C GLY A 62 -22.51 -14.10 3.30
N ALA A 63 -21.94 -13.71 4.45
CA ALA A 63 -22.68 -13.48 5.68
C ALA A 63 -23.50 -12.17 5.66
N LEU A 64 -22.99 -11.14 4.99
CA LEU A 64 -23.59 -9.80 4.93
C LEU A 64 -24.45 -9.57 3.68
N GLY A 65 -24.53 -10.55 2.77
CA GLY A 65 -25.24 -10.41 1.49
C GLY A 65 -24.57 -9.41 0.53
N LEU A 66 -23.27 -9.18 0.70
CA LEU A 66 -22.46 -8.30 -0.14
C LEU A 66 -21.92 -9.07 -1.36
N PRO A 67 -21.54 -8.37 -2.45
CA PRO A 67 -20.87 -9.02 -3.57
C PRO A 67 -19.53 -9.64 -3.15
N GLU A 68 -19.17 -10.74 -3.79
CA GLU A 68 -17.82 -11.32 -3.67
C GLU A 68 -16.74 -10.29 -4.06
N PRO A 69 -15.58 -10.27 -3.37
CA PRO A 69 -14.50 -9.30 -3.66
C PRO A 69 -14.05 -9.28 -5.13
N THR A 70 -14.00 -10.44 -5.78
CA THR A 70 -13.64 -10.56 -7.21
C THR A 70 -14.70 -9.97 -8.12
N VAL A 71 -15.98 -10.21 -7.84
CA VAL A 71 -17.10 -9.62 -8.59
C VAL A 71 -17.13 -8.11 -8.43
N LEU A 72 -16.84 -7.62 -7.22
CA LEU A 72 -16.71 -6.18 -6.95
C LEU A 72 -15.56 -5.57 -7.75
N ALA A 73 -14.39 -6.22 -7.76
CA ALA A 73 -13.23 -5.79 -8.51
C ALA A 73 -13.50 -5.74 -10.02
N ASP A 74 -14.13 -6.78 -10.59
CA ASP A 74 -14.51 -6.84 -12.01
C ASP A 74 -15.47 -5.70 -12.40
N ASP A 75 -16.51 -5.44 -11.60
CA ASP A 75 -17.46 -4.36 -11.87
C ASP A 75 -16.79 -2.98 -11.75
N VAL A 76 -15.87 -2.77 -10.79
CA VAL A 76 -15.06 -1.55 -10.70
C VAL A 76 -14.18 -1.37 -11.94
N LEU A 77 -13.45 -2.40 -12.35
CA LEU A 77 -12.51 -2.34 -13.47
C LEU A 77 -13.20 -2.23 -14.83
N SER A 78 -14.45 -2.72 -14.95
CA SER A 78 -15.26 -2.58 -16.17
C SER A 78 -15.68 -1.14 -16.49
N ARG A 79 -15.55 -0.22 -15.52
CA ARG A 79 -15.95 1.19 -15.67
C ARG A 79 -14.84 2.01 -16.33
N PRO A 80 -15.19 3.14 -16.97
CA PRO A 80 -14.20 4.09 -17.46
C PRO A 80 -13.25 4.53 -16.32
N PRO A 81 -11.96 4.78 -16.61
CA PRO A 81 -10.96 5.10 -15.57
C PRO A 81 -11.38 6.26 -14.66
N GLU A 82 -11.76 7.41 -15.21
CA GLU A 82 -12.23 8.56 -14.42
C GLU A 82 -13.42 8.24 -13.51
N ASP A 83 -14.40 7.50 -14.04
CA ASP A 83 -15.60 7.11 -13.30
C ASP A 83 -15.27 6.22 -12.11
N ARG A 84 -14.35 5.25 -12.30
CA ARG A 84 -14.02 4.29 -11.24
C ARG A 84 -13.30 4.94 -10.06
N PHE A 85 -12.38 5.86 -10.33
CA PHE A 85 -11.61 6.53 -9.29
C PHE A 85 -12.42 7.62 -8.57
N ARG A 86 -13.38 8.25 -9.25
CA ARG A 86 -14.17 9.35 -8.67
C ARG A 86 -15.42 8.91 -7.91
N SER A 87 -16.09 7.85 -8.35
CA SER A 87 -17.49 7.61 -7.94
C SER A 87 -17.84 6.16 -7.61
N SER A 88 -16.87 5.25 -7.54
CA SER A 88 -17.20 3.84 -7.32
C SER A 88 -17.81 3.56 -5.95
N ALA A 89 -17.28 4.18 -4.89
CA ALA A 89 -17.75 3.95 -3.53
C ALA A 89 -19.22 4.41 -3.36
N SER A 90 -19.54 5.64 -3.78
CA SER A 90 -20.91 6.17 -3.69
C SER A 90 -21.92 5.34 -4.49
N ARG A 91 -21.56 4.93 -5.70
CA ARG A 91 -22.42 4.03 -6.50
C ARG A 91 -22.70 2.69 -5.82
N TYR A 92 -21.76 2.16 -5.05
CA TYR A 92 -21.97 0.90 -4.34
C TYR A 92 -22.75 1.06 -3.05
N ALA A 93 -22.54 2.16 -2.32
CA ALA A 93 -23.41 2.54 -1.22
C ALA A 93 -24.88 2.65 -1.70
N ASP A 94 -25.12 3.33 -2.82
CA ASP A 94 -26.45 3.47 -3.42
C ASP A 94 -27.03 2.14 -3.92
N ARG A 95 -26.23 1.31 -4.60
CA ARG A 95 -26.69 0.09 -5.27
C ARG A 95 -27.10 -0.99 -4.30
N PHE A 96 -26.39 -1.13 -3.19
CA PHE A 96 -26.64 -2.21 -2.24
C PHE A 96 -27.58 -1.80 -1.12
N ASP A 97 -27.92 -0.51 -0.99
CA ASP A 97 -28.74 0.02 0.12
C ASP A 97 -28.16 -0.43 1.48
N VAL A 98 -26.83 -0.50 1.54
CA VAL A 98 -26.07 -0.92 2.72
C VAL A 98 -25.39 0.32 3.27
N PRO A 99 -25.90 0.91 4.38
CA PRO A 99 -25.25 2.03 5.04
C PRO A 99 -23.77 1.76 5.36
N LEU A 100 -23.42 0.51 5.70
CA LEU A 100 -22.03 0.09 5.96
C LEU A 100 -21.05 0.31 4.79
N LEU A 101 -21.52 0.56 3.57
CA LEU A 101 -20.67 0.86 2.41
C LEU A 101 -20.45 2.37 2.20
N ALA A 102 -21.19 3.22 2.91
CA ALA A 102 -20.91 4.64 3.03
C ALA A 102 -20.03 4.88 4.27
N ALA A 103 -19.20 5.93 4.23
CA ALA A 103 -18.35 6.27 5.38
C ALA A 103 -19.19 6.49 6.65
N ASP A 104 -20.27 7.26 6.54
CA ASP A 104 -21.17 7.56 7.67
C ASP A 104 -21.86 6.29 8.19
N GLY A 105 -22.32 5.41 7.31
CA GLY A 105 -23.04 4.22 7.76
C GLY A 105 -22.13 3.10 8.27
N LEU A 106 -20.82 3.12 7.97
CA LEU A 106 -19.83 2.26 8.63
C LEU A 106 -19.55 2.75 10.06
N SER A 107 -19.51 4.07 10.27
CA SER A 107 -19.40 4.67 11.61
C SER A 107 -20.66 4.43 12.45
N ASP A 108 -21.85 4.58 11.86
CA ASP A 108 -23.13 4.30 12.54
C ASP A 108 -23.31 2.81 12.91
N ALA A 109 -22.65 1.90 12.19
CA ALA A 109 -22.66 0.47 12.53
C ALA A 109 -21.79 0.12 13.75
N GLY A 110 -20.99 1.07 14.27
CA GLY A 110 -20.16 0.87 15.45
C GLY A 110 -20.95 0.41 16.68
N ASP A 111 -22.23 0.79 16.78
CA ASP A 111 -23.11 0.35 17.88
C ASP A 111 -23.39 -1.17 17.88
N ASP A 112 -23.33 -1.80 16.70
CA ASP A 112 -23.61 -3.24 16.50
C ASP A 112 -22.33 -4.08 16.32
N LEU A 113 -21.17 -3.45 16.20
CA LEU A 113 -19.88 -4.11 15.98
C LEU A 113 -19.01 -4.06 17.25
N PRO A 114 -18.19 -5.09 17.53
CA PRO A 114 -17.33 -5.13 18.72
C PRO A 114 -16.06 -4.27 18.55
N VAL A 115 -16.17 -3.10 17.92
CA VAL A 115 -15.07 -2.16 17.65
C VAL A 115 -15.56 -0.73 17.84
N ASP A 116 -14.75 0.10 18.51
CA ASP A 116 -15.14 1.47 18.87
C ASP A 116 -15.35 2.38 17.65
N ASP A 117 -14.53 2.21 16.61
CA ASP A 117 -14.65 2.90 15.32
C ASP A 117 -14.32 1.92 14.18
N PRO A 118 -15.34 1.33 13.53
CA PRO A 118 -15.14 0.38 12.44
C PRO A 118 -14.42 0.97 11.23
N PHE A 119 -14.62 2.25 10.93
CA PHE A 119 -14.01 2.93 9.79
C PHE A 119 -12.52 3.15 10.00
N VAL A 120 -12.15 3.70 11.16
CA VAL A 120 -10.74 3.87 11.53
C VAL A 120 -10.02 2.53 11.58
N THR A 121 -10.66 1.49 12.14
CA THR A 121 -10.09 0.13 12.19
C THR A 121 -9.84 -0.44 10.79
N ALA A 122 -10.78 -0.24 9.86
CA ALA A 122 -10.64 -0.67 8.47
C ALA A 122 -9.48 0.06 7.77
N VAL A 123 -9.39 1.39 7.93
CA VAL A 123 -8.29 2.19 7.37
C VAL A 123 -6.94 1.73 7.91
N GLU A 124 -6.80 1.54 9.22
CA GLU A 124 -5.55 1.11 9.85
C GLU A 124 -5.12 -0.28 9.38
N THR A 125 -6.10 -1.17 9.16
CA THR A 125 -5.85 -2.49 8.57
C THR A 125 -5.31 -2.36 7.14
N VAL A 126 -5.90 -1.49 6.31
CA VAL A 126 -5.41 -1.24 4.95
C VAL A 126 -4.00 -0.68 4.95
N VAL A 127 -3.75 0.37 5.74
CA VAL A 127 -2.43 1.04 5.83
C VAL A 127 -1.35 0.05 6.28
N ARG A 128 -1.61 -0.72 7.34
CA ARG A 128 -0.66 -1.69 7.87
C ARG A 128 -0.30 -2.77 6.85
N ASN A 129 -1.29 -3.30 6.14
CA ASN A 129 -1.05 -4.36 5.14
C ASN A 129 -0.37 -3.81 3.89
N ALA A 130 -0.79 -2.63 3.41
CA ALA A 130 -0.19 -1.98 2.25
C ALA A 130 1.31 -1.69 2.48
N GLY A 131 1.66 -1.10 3.63
CA GLY A 131 3.05 -0.84 4.01
C GLY A 131 3.89 -2.12 4.11
N ARG A 132 3.34 -3.18 4.72
CA ARG A 132 4.01 -4.49 4.81
C ARG A 132 4.31 -5.08 3.43
N TRP A 133 3.31 -5.17 2.56
CA TRP A 133 3.48 -5.79 1.24
C TRP A 133 4.37 -4.93 0.33
N GLN A 134 4.30 -3.60 0.46
CA GLN A 134 5.21 -2.68 -0.21
C GLN A 134 6.66 -2.98 0.17
N GLY A 135 6.96 -3.13 1.47
CA GLY A 135 8.30 -3.47 1.93
C GLY A 135 8.79 -4.84 1.41
N GLN A 136 7.89 -5.83 1.35
CA GLN A 136 8.20 -7.16 0.81
C GLN A 136 8.52 -7.11 -0.70
N LEU A 137 7.74 -6.36 -1.49
CA LEU A 137 7.98 -6.17 -2.91
C LEU A 137 9.31 -5.44 -3.17
N LEU A 138 9.58 -4.38 -2.42
CA LEU A 138 10.84 -3.65 -2.56
C LEU A 138 12.02 -4.54 -2.19
N ALA A 139 11.94 -5.33 -1.12
CA ALA A 139 13.00 -6.26 -0.73
C ALA A 139 13.37 -7.27 -1.84
N GLN A 140 12.42 -7.68 -2.67
CA GLN A 140 12.69 -8.58 -3.81
C GLN A 140 13.54 -7.93 -4.92
N LEU A 141 13.59 -6.60 -5.03
CA LEU A 141 14.44 -5.90 -6.01
C LEU A 141 15.93 -6.24 -5.87
N VAL A 142 16.37 -6.62 -4.66
CA VAL A 142 17.76 -7.04 -4.41
C VAL A 142 18.09 -8.36 -5.10
N TYR A 143 17.07 -9.21 -5.33
CA TYR A 143 17.21 -10.53 -5.92
C TYR A 143 16.90 -10.53 -7.43
N GLU A 144 16.06 -9.62 -7.92
CA GLU A 144 15.68 -9.49 -9.35
C GLU A 144 15.95 -8.06 -9.90
N PRO A 145 17.21 -7.64 -10.08
CA PRO A 145 17.52 -6.32 -10.62
C PRO A 145 17.29 -6.19 -12.13
N ASP A 146 17.14 -7.32 -12.85
CA ASP A 146 17.02 -7.32 -14.32
C ASP A 146 15.61 -6.96 -14.81
N ASP A 147 14.57 -7.19 -14.00
CA ASP A 147 13.18 -6.78 -14.27
C ASP A 147 12.50 -6.14 -13.04
N PRO A 148 12.88 -4.90 -12.67
CA PRO A 148 12.35 -4.24 -11.48
C PRO A 148 10.93 -3.69 -11.67
N ASP A 149 10.44 -3.61 -12.91
CA ASP A 149 9.25 -2.85 -13.27
C ASP A 149 7.96 -3.34 -12.59
N PRO A 150 7.69 -4.66 -12.49
CA PRO A 150 6.51 -5.17 -11.78
C PRO A 150 6.55 -4.86 -10.28
N TYR A 151 7.69 -5.05 -9.62
CA TYR A 151 7.87 -4.77 -8.19
C TYR A 151 7.64 -3.29 -7.88
N LEU A 152 8.22 -2.40 -8.68
CA LEU A 152 8.05 -0.95 -8.53
C LEU A 152 6.59 -0.52 -8.77
N ALA A 153 5.92 -1.09 -9.76
CA ALA A 153 4.52 -0.77 -10.06
C ALA A 153 3.58 -1.16 -8.91
N LEU A 154 3.73 -2.38 -8.39
CA LEU A 154 2.93 -2.87 -7.28
C LEU A 154 3.22 -2.10 -5.98
N ALA A 155 4.50 -1.79 -5.70
CA ALA A 155 4.87 -0.96 -4.56
C ALA A 155 4.23 0.42 -4.62
N VAL A 156 4.21 1.06 -5.80
CA VAL A 156 3.54 2.35 -6.00
C VAL A 156 2.02 2.22 -5.81
N LEU A 157 1.36 1.19 -6.36
CA LEU A 157 -0.08 0.99 -6.16
C LEU A 157 -0.42 0.84 -4.67
N LEU A 158 0.36 0.05 -3.93
CA LEU A 158 0.14 -0.11 -2.49
C LEU A 158 0.32 1.19 -1.72
N GLU A 159 1.32 1.99 -2.08
CA GLU A 159 1.51 3.30 -1.49
C GLU A 159 0.36 4.27 -1.83
N ARG A 160 -0.23 4.17 -3.03
CA ARG A 160 -1.45 4.93 -3.37
C ARG A 160 -2.67 4.46 -2.60
N LEU A 161 -2.81 3.15 -2.36
CA LEU A 161 -3.86 2.61 -1.51
C LEU A 161 -3.71 3.14 -0.07
N GLU A 162 -2.48 3.17 0.45
CA GLU A 162 -2.17 3.73 1.76
C GLU A 162 -2.54 5.22 1.83
N ARG A 163 -2.08 6.04 0.88
CA ARG A 163 -2.41 7.47 0.86
C ARG A 163 -3.91 7.73 0.75
N ALA A 164 -4.62 6.97 -0.08
CA ALA A 164 -6.07 7.08 -0.19
C ALA A 164 -6.76 6.74 1.15
N ALA A 165 -6.31 5.70 1.84
CA ALA A 165 -6.87 5.30 3.13
C ALA A 165 -6.58 6.34 4.24
N VAL A 166 -5.35 6.83 4.33
CA VAL A 166 -4.96 7.91 5.26
C VAL A 166 -5.74 9.19 4.97
N GLY A 167 -5.85 9.55 3.69
CA GLY A 167 -6.63 10.69 3.25
C GLY A 167 -8.11 10.53 3.62
N ALA A 168 -8.69 9.36 3.41
CA ALA A 168 -10.09 9.09 3.76
C ALA A 168 -10.34 9.23 5.27
N LYS A 169 -9.41 8.77 6.11
CA LYS A 169 -9.47 8.99 7.57
C LYS A 169 -9.48 10.47 7.93
N ALA A 170 -8.53 11.25 7.40
CA ALA A 170 -8.48 12.69 7.65
C ALA A 170 -9.71 13.43 7.09
N ALA A 171 -10.22 13.00 5.93
CA ALA A 171 -11.41 13.56 5.31
C ALA A 171 -12.67 13.27 6.12
N HIS A 172 -12.78 12.06 6.69
CA HIS A 172 -13.91 11.66 7.53
C HIS A 172 -13.99 12.51 8.81
N GLU A 173 -12.85 12.78 9.44
CA GLU A 173 -12.77 13.64 10.64
C GLU A 173 -13.15 15.11 10.34
N THR A 174 -13.02 15.55 9.08
CA THR A 174 -13.18 16.96 8.69
C THR A 174 -14.39 17.24 7.79
N GLY A 175 -15.12 16.21 7.37
CA GLY A 175 -16.23 16.32 6.40
C GLY A 175 -15.78 16.66 4.97
N SER A 176 -14.54 16.32 4.59
CA SER A 176 -13.98 16.52 3.25
C SER A 176 -14.38 15.36 2.30
N ASP A 177 -13.85 15.34 1.07
CA ASP A 177 -14.22 14.41 -0.03
C ASP A 177 -13.79 12.95 0.21
N THR A 178 -14.36 12.35 1.25
CA THR A 178 -14.08 10.98 1.73
C THR A 178 -14.48 9.95 0.68
N GLU A 179 -15.60 10.16 -0.02
CA GLU A 179 -16.10 9.23 -1.04
C GLU A 179 -15.16 9.09 -2.23
N HIS A 180 -14.52 10.18 -2.65
CA HIS A 180 -13.54 10.17 -3.72
C HIS A 180 -12.27 9.42 -3.32
N LEU A 181 -11.81 9.58 -2.07
CA LEU A 181 -10.67 8.84 -1.53
C LEU A 181 -10.98 7.35 -1.38
N LEU A 182 -12.19 7.00 -0.91
CA LEU A 182 -12.66 5.62 -0.86
C LEU A 182 -12.81 5.01 -2.26
N SER A 183 -13.33 5.77 -3.23
CA SER A 183 -13.42 5.34 -4.63
C SER A 183 -12.05 5.11 -5.25
N THR A 184 -11.07 5.95 -4.90
CA THR A 184 -9.68 5.81 -5.33
C THR A 184 -9.04 4.56 -4.73
N GLY A 185 -9.19 4.35 -3.41
CA GLY A 185 -8.72 3.14 -2.74
C GLY A 185 -9.36 1.88 -3.31
N LEU A 186 -10.67 1.91 -3.60
CA LEU A 186 -11.40 0.79 -4.19
C LEU A 186 -10.92 0.48 -5.62
N ALA A 187 -10.65 1.49 -6.45
CA ALA A 187 -10.10 1.31 -7.79
C ALA A 187 -8.70 0.66 -7.76
N VAL A 188 -7.85 1.11 -6.85
CA VAL A 188 -6.52 0.50 -6.64
C VAL A 188 -6.64 -0.94 -6.14
N LEU A 189 -7.48 -1.18 -5.13
CA LEU A 189 -7.70 -2.52 -4.59
C LEU A 189 -8.26 -3.47 -5.66
N ALA A 190 -9.21 -3.02 -6.49
CA ALA A 190 -9.74 -3.80 -7.58
C ALA A 190 -8.65 -4.22 -8.59
N ARG A 191 -7.72 -3.32 -8.92
CA ARG A 191 -6.55 -3.66 -9.76
C ARG A 191 -5.67 -4.72 -9.11
N LEU A 192 -5.35 -4.58 -7.82
CA LEU A 192 -4.55 -5.56 -7.09
C LEU A 192 -5.23 -6.93 -7.02
N VAL A 193 -6.54 -6.97 -6.77
CA VAL A 193 -7.33 -8.21 -6.77
C VAL A 193 -7.31 -8.87 -8.15
N SER A 194 -7.50 -8.09 -9.22
CA SER A 194 -7.42 -8.62 -10.59
C SER A 194 -6.06 -9.26 -10.88
N LEU A 195 -4.96 -8.70 -10.39
CA LEU A 195 -3.61 -9.25 -10.60
C LEU A 195 -3.35 -10.53 -9.79
N VAL A 196 -4.03 -10.73 -8.66
CA VAL A 196 -3.89 -11.93 -7.83
C VAL A 196 -4.80 -13.06 -8.28
N GLU A 197 -6.03 -12.73 -8.68
CA GLU A 197 -7.08 -13.72 -8.97
C GLU A 197 -7.13 -14.13 -10.44
N THR A 198 -6.39 -13.43 -11.30
CA THR A 198 -6.20 -13.83 -12.69
C THR A 198 -4.72 -14.09 -12.94
N ASP A 199 -4.40 -14.93 -13.93
CA ASP A 199 -3.01 -15.13 -14.40
C ASP A 199 -2.47 -13.88 -15.14
N ALA A 200 -2.93 -12.68 -14.77
CA ALA A 200 -2.52 -11.42 -15.36
C ALA A 200 -1.20 -10.94 -14.74
N THR A 201 -0.41 -10.28 -15.56
CA THR A 201 0.85 -9.64 -15.16
C THR A 201 0.69 -8.13 -15.13
N VAL A 202 1.57 -7.43 -14.43
CA VAL A 202 1.66 -5.96 -14.52
C VAL A 202 1.75 -5.49 -15.98
N ASP A 203 0.84 -4.60 -16.37
CA ASP A 203 0.67 -4.11 -17.73
C ASP A 203 0.51 -2.57 -17.80
N ASP A 204 0.31 -2.03 -19.01
CA ASP A 204 0.15 -0.60 -19.25
C ASP A 204 -1.05 0.01 -18.49
N ASP A 205 -2.13 -0.74 -18.32
CA ASP A 205 -3.27 -0.31 -17.52
C ASP A 205 -2.97 -0.24 -16.03
N THR A 206 -2.11 -1.14 -15.53
CA THR A 206 -1.61 -1.10 -14.16
C THR A 206 -0.80 0.17 -13.88
N TYR A 207 0.08 0.56 -14.81
CA TYR A 207 0.83 1.82 -14.69
C TYR A 207 -0.09 3.04 -14.78
N ARG A 208 -1.08 3.01 -15.70
CA ARG A 208 -2.07 4.08 -15.82
C ARG A 208 -2.89 4.23 -14.54
N ASP A 209 -3.26 3.13 -13.89
CA ASP A 209 -4.00 3.14 -12.63
C ASP A 209 -3.19 3.72 -11.47
N ALA A 210 -1.89 3.45 -11.40
CA ALA A 210 -1.02 4.08 -10.41
C ALA A 210 -0.94 5.61 -10.59
N VAL A 211 -0.89 6.06 -11.85
CA VAL A 211 -0.85 7.49 -12.22
C VAL A 211 -2.19 8.16 -11.91
N LEU A 212 -3.32 7.53 -12.26
CA LEU A 212 -4.67 7.98 -11.91
C LEU A 212 -4.88 8.05 -10.40
N ALA A 213 -4.48 7.02 -9.66
CA ALA A 213 -4.57 7.03 -8.20
C ALA A 213 -3.80 8.21 -7.59
N SER A 214 -2.61 8.52 -8.12
CA SER A 214 -1.83 9.70 -7.71
C SER A 214 -2.63 10.99 -7.93
N TYR A 215 -3.19 11.16 -9.13
CA TYR A 215 -4.00 12.31 -9.51
C TYR A 215 -5.23 12.46 -8.61
N HIS A 216 -6.00 11.40 -8.41
CA HIS A 216 -7.25 11.46 -7.64
C HIS A 216 -7.01 11.68 -6.15
N VAL A 217 -5.93 11.13 -5.58
CA VAL A 217 -5.52 11.47 -4.20
C VAL A 217 -5.17 12.95 -4.09
N GLU A 218 -4.38 13.51 -5.00
CA GLU A 218 -4.04 14.93 -5.00
C GLU A 218 -5.30 15.82 -5.15
N VAL A 219 -6.21 15.48 -6.07
CA VAL A 219 -7.48 16.21 -6.24
C VAL A 219 -8.34 16.14 -4.97
N ALA A 220 -8.55 14.96 -4.42
CA ALA A 220 -9.45 14.77 -3.28
C ALA A 220 -8.92 15.38 -1.97
N THR A 221 -7.60 15.53 -1.86
CA THR A 221 -6.95 16.23 -0.75
C THR A 221 -6.81 17.75 -0.97
N GLY A 222 -7.35 18.29 -2.07
CA GLY A 222 -7.34 19.72 -2.38
C GLY A 222 -6.00 20.24 -2.92
N GLY A 223 -5.09 19.36 -3.29
CA GLY A 223 -3.84 19.70 -3.97
C GLY A 223 -4.03 20.03 -5.44
N GLU A 224 -3.04 20.69 -6.05
CA GLU A 224 -2.97 20.88 -7.50
C GLU A 224 -2.25 19.67 -8.12
N PRO A 225 -2.91 18.87 -8.96
CA PRO A 225 -2.28 17.69 -9.51
C PRO A 225 -1.10 18.02 -10.40
N ARG A 226 0.01 17.28 -10.24
CA ARG A 226 1.25 17.56 -11.00
C ARG A 226 1.11 17.35 -12.51
N PHE A 227 0.14 16.55 -12.94
CA PHE A 227 -0.13 16.24 -14.34
C PHE A 227 -1.56 15.72 -14.50
N ASP A 228 -2.11 15.85 -15.70
CA ASP A 228 -3.34 15.17 -16.11
C ASP A 228 -3.00 13.78 -16.69
N PRO A 229 -3.46 12.67 -16.09
CA PRO A 229 -3.25 11.31 -16.61
C PRO A 229 -3.82 11.10 -18.02
N ALA A 230 -4.89 11.78 -18.41
CA ALA A 230 -5.53 11.63 -19.72
C ALA A 230 -4.64 12.15 -20.86
N GLU A 231 -3.70 13.04 -20.55
CA GLU A 231 -2.74 13.60 -21.51
C GLU A 231 -1.44 12.80 -21.60
N ARG A 232 -1.34 11.65 -20.94
CA ARG A 232 -0.11 10.84 -20.88
C ARG A 232 -0.23 9.56 -21.71
N THR A 233 0.86 9.24 -22.40
CA THR A 233 1.04 7.98 -23.12
C THR A 233 1.44 6.84 -22.17
N ASP A 234 1.21 5.58 -22.55
CA ASP A 234 1.63 4.43 -21.71
C ASP A 234 3.11 4.46 -21.31
N PRO A 235 4.06 4.77 -22.22
CA PRO A 235 5.48 4.88 -21.85
C PRO A 235 5.77 6.01 -20.85
N GLU A 236 4.98 7.10 -20.87
CA GLU A 236 5.10 8.18 -19.89
C GLU A 236 4.57 7.73 -18.53
N CYS A 237 3.42 7.05 -18.48
CA CYS A 237 2.88 6.47 -17.25
C CYS A 237 3.87 5.49 -16.61
N ARG A 238 4.41 4.54 -17.41
CA ARG A 238 5.44 3.60 -16.94
C ARG A 238 6.67 4.33 -16.39
N ARG A 239 7.15 5.39 -17.07
CA ARG A 239 8.29 6.18 -16.59
C ARG A 239 8.00 6.91 -15.28
N ILE A 240 6.81 7.50 -15.13
CA ILE A 240 6.38 8.17 -13.91
C ILE A 240 6.38 7.17 -12.75
N VAL A 241 5.75 6.01 -12.95
CA VAL A 241 5.64 4.95 -11.92
C VAL A 241 7.03 4.40 -11.57
N ARG A 242 7.90 4.15 -12.55
CA ARG A 242 9.28 3.69 -12.29
C ARG A 242 10.05 4.67 -11.42
N LEU A 243 9.95 5.98 -11.71
CA LEU A 243 10.60 7.01 -10.89
C LEU A 243 9.99 7.08 -9.48
N GLN A 244 8.67 6.98 -9.35
CA GLN A 244 7.99 6.96 -8.06
C GLN A 244 8.40 5.74 -7.23
N GLY A 245 8.43 4.55 -7.83
CA GLY A 245 8.90 3.33 -7.17
C GLY A 245 10.35 3.42 -6.75
N ALA A 246 11.21 4.04 -7.57
CA ALA A 246 12.61 4.25 -7.20
C ALA A 246 12.77 5.19 -5.99
N LEU A 247 11.89 6.18 -5.84
CA LEU A 247 11.86 7.02 -4.63
C LEU A 247 11.39 6.23 -3.40
N LEU A 248 10.41 5.33 -3.55
CA LEU A 248 10.00 4.43 -2.46
C LEU A 248 11.14 3.49 -2.06
N ALA A 249 11.86 2.94 -3.03
CA ALA A 249 13.04 2.11 -2.78
C ALA A 249 14.16 2.91 -2.08
N PHE A 250 14.38 4.17 -2.47
CA PHE A 250 15.33 5.06 -1.82
C PHE A 250 14.96 5.31 -0.35
N ASP A 251 13.71 5.67 -0.08
CA ASP A 251 13.21 5.92 1.28
C ASP A 251 13.22 4.65 2.15
N THR A 252 13.01 3.47 1.54
CA THR A 252 12.93 2.18 2.26
C THR A 252 14.29 1.59 2.59
N PHE A 253 15.24 1.65 1.65
CA PHE A 253 16.53 0.99 1.83
C PHE A 253 17.56 1.80 2.60
N ASP A 254 17.36 3.12 2.73
CA ASP A 254 18.36 4.04 3.29
C ASP A 254 19.75 3.85 2.64
N ARG A 255 19.76 3.76 1.31
CA ARG A 255 20.96 3.51 0.49
C ARG A 255 21.31 4.71 -0.39
N PRO A 256 22.58 4.86 -0.81
CA PRO A 256 22.98 5.88 -1.77
C PRO A 256 22.18 5.78 -3.08
N ALA A 257 21.90 6.94 -3.70
CA ALA A 257 21.12 7.01 -4.93
C ALA A 257 21.70 6.15 -6.08
N ASP A 258 23.02 5.99 -6.13
CA ASP A 258 23.69 5.15 -7.14
C ASP A 258 23.36 3.65 -6.98
N GLU A 259 23.21 3.17 -5.74
CA GLU A 259 22.82 1.78 -5.47
C GLU A 259 21.35 1.55 -5.82
N VAL A 260 20.47 2.49 -5.47
CA VAL A 260 19.05 2.43 -5.83
C VAL A 260 18.87 2.52 -7.35
N ALA A 261 19.67 3.35 -8.02
CA ALA A 261 19.68 3.44 -9.48
C ALA A 261 20.03 2.11 -10.15
N ALA A 262 21.02 1.39 -9.60
CA ALA A 262 21.41 0.07 -10.09
C ALA A 262 20.28 -0.96 -9.93
N LEU A 263 19.48 -0.88 -8.86
CA LEU A 263 18.36 -1.80 -8.59
C LEU A 263 17.11 -1.50 -9.41
N THR A 264 16.87 -0.24 -9.76
CA THR A 264 15.59 0.21 -10.35
C THR A 264 15.67 0.55 -11.83
N GLY A 265 16.90 0.67 -12.35
CA GLY A 265 17.17 1.14 -13.72
C GLY A 265 16.87 2.64 -13.92
N VAL A 266 16.59 3.39 -12.85
CA VAL A 266 16.37 4.84 -12.90
C VAL A 266 17.71 5.55 -12.63
N GLY A 267 18.13 6.45 -13.52
CA GLY A 267 19.40 7.16 -13.35
C GLY A 267 19.47 7.94 -12.01
N PRO A 268 20.63 7.94 -11.32
CA PRO A 268 20.76 8.55 -9.99
C PRO A 268 20.47 10.05 -9.99
N GLU A 269 20.80 10.74 -11.08
CA GLU A 269 20.47 12.17 -11.28
C GLU A 269 18.96 12.42 -11.25
N ALA A 270 18.15 11.51 -11.81
CA ALA A 270 16.70 11.63 -11.83
C ALA A 270 16.10 11.42 -10.43
N ILE A 271 16.65 10.47 -9.66
CA ILE A 271 16.27 10.22 -8.26
C ILE A 271 16.58 11.47 -7.42
N LEU A 272 17.82 11.97 -7.47
CA LEU A 272 18.26 13.14 -6.72
C LEU A 272 17.47 14.41 -7.09
N ALA A 273 17.21 14.62 -8.39
CA ALA A 273 16.39 15.75 -8.85
C ALA A 273 14.93 15.65 -8.38
N ALA A 274 14.39 14.44 -8.24
CA ALA A 274 13.05 14.24 -7.72
C ALA A 274 12.98 14.45 -6.19
N ILE A 275 13.99 14.00 -5.43
CA ILE A 275 14.13 14.29 -3.99
C ILE A 275 14.21 15.79 -3.76
N GLY A 276 15.10 16.48 -4.48
CA GLY A 276 15.25 17.93 -4.33
C GLY A 276 13.96 18.72 -4.60
N ARG A 277 13.10 18.25 -5.52
CA ARG A 277 11.78 18.84 -5.75
C ARG A 277 10.79 18.58 -4.61
N ARG A 278 10.82 17.39 -4.01
CA ARG A 278 9.98 17.03 -2.86
C ARG A 278 10.31 17.94 -1.67
N ASP A 279 11.58 18.07 -1.33
CA ASP A 279 12.03 18.89 -0.19
C ASP A 279 11.63 20.37 -0.34
N THR A 280 11.66 20.89 -1.57
CA THR A 280 11.20 22.26 -1.85
C THR A 280 9.69 22.44 -1.75
N ALA A 281 8.91 21.40 -2.08
CA ALA A 281 7.46 21.42 -1.97
C ALA A 281 7.02 21.37 -0.50
N ASP A 282 7.65 20.50 0.30
CA ASP A 282 7.38 20.36 1.74
C ASP A 282 7.85 21.59 2.56
N SER A 283 8.76 22.39 2.01
CA SER A 283 9.26 23.64 2.61
C SER A 283 8.47 24.89 2.21
N SER A 284 7.47 24.78 1.32
CA SER A 284 6.66 25.91 0.88
C SER A 284 5.46 26.11 1.82
N PRO A 285 5.31 27.28 2.46
CA PRO A 285 4.31 27.55 3.49
C PRO A 285 2.87 27.69 2.98
#